data_AF-A0A3B4XSB3-F1
#
_entry.id   AF-A0A3B4XSB3-F1
#
_cell.length_a   1.000
_cell.length_b   1.000
_cell.length_c   1.000
_cell.angle_alpha   90.00
_cell.angle_beta   90.00
_cell.angle_gamma   90.00
#
_symmetry.space_group_name_H-M   'P 1'
#
loop_
_entity.id
_entity.type
_entity.pdbx_description
1 polymer ?
#
loop_
_entity_poly.entity_id
_entity_poly.type
_entity_poly.pdbx_seq_one_letter_code
_entity_poly.pdbx_strand_id
1 'polypeptide(L)'
;MLSALVEWQFQLPGGMMVPFDIYTNLTLEEALERKEKVKIKINNETYLANVLFRKAASADGRRELELLRKDLKDDTALPGHWDDMKGDLVKLFPLTVGSKEYRDVETELTRTGLIPNIISIERVQNKTLWQSYQLMKKQLEVKNKHTNNEKLLFHGTGAKSIDLINNQGFNRGYAGAHGAMYGNGSYFAVDPAYSAGGYAKPDIKQHKRMYFARVLVGDYTTGRNGMITPPARGSGNVADLYDSVADNTANPAIFVVFNDIQAYPEYLITCCKTGVLIVKARCVTQSCVCLCV
;
A
#
# COMPACT_ATOMS: atom_id res chain seq x y z
N MET A 1 1.78 18.68 13.70
CA MET A 1 3.06 18.17 14.23
C MET A 1 2.86 16.67 14.46
N LEU A 2 3.06 15.84 13.44
CA LEU A 2 2.96 14.38 13.50
C LEU A 2 4.18 13.84 12.77
N SER A 3 5.30 13.75 13.49
CA SER A 3 6.61 13.37 12.97
C SER A 3 7.26 12.26 13.79
N ALA A 4 6.48 11.46 14.51
CA ALA A 4 7.00 10.32 15.27
C ALA A 4 6.25 9.06 14.85
N LEU A 5 6.97 7.99 14.55
CA LEU A 5 6.39 6.65 14.49
C LEU A 5 5.84 6.30 15.86
N VAL A 6 4.71 5.61 15.89
CA VAL A 6 4.00 5.30 17.12
C VAL A 6 3.74 3.81 17.19
N GLU A 7 4.09 3.21 18.31
CA GLU A 7 3.66 1.87 18.67
C GLU A 7 2.74 1.97 19.89
N TRP A 8 1.47 1.66 19.66
CA TRP A 8 0.52 1.42 20.74
C TRP A 8 0.74 0.01 21.30
N GLN A 9 0.72 -0.09 22.62
CA GLN A 9 0.85 -1.34 23.37
C GLN A 9 -0.25 -1.40 24.44
N PHE A 10 -0.59 -2.61 24.91
CA PHE A 10 -1.43 -2.80 26.08
C PHE A 10 -0.70 -3.60 27.15
N GLN A 11 -1.03 -3.32 28.42
CA GLN A 11 -0.42 -4.00 29.56
C GLN A 11 -1.26 -5.20 30.00
N LEU A 12 -0.67 -6.39 30.03
CA LEU A 12 -1.31 -7.58 30.58
C LEU A 12 -1.22 -7.63 32.12
N PRO A 13 -2.10 -8.41 32.80
CA PRO A 13 -1.94 -8.74 34.21
C PRO A 13 -0.55 -9.37 34.45
N GLY A 14 0.30 -8.71 35.24
CA GLY A 14 1.72 -9.07 35.40
C GLY A 14 2.70 -8.06 34.81
N GLY A 15 2.20 -7.01 34.16
CA GLY A 15 2.99 -5.84 33.77
C GLY A 15 3.67 -5.93 32.41
N MET A 16 3.55 -7.06 31.72
CA MET A 16 4.10 -7.27 30.38
C MET A 16 3.36 -6.39 29.36
N MET A 17 4.14 -5.64 28.57
CA MET A 17 3.64 -4.81 27.48
C MET A 17 3.57 -5.63 26.20
N VAL A 18 2.41 -5.64 25.55
CA VAL A 18 2.19 -6.35 24.28
C VAL A 18 1.85 -5.32 23.21
N PRO A 19 2.60 -5.25 22.10
CA PRO A 19 2.27 -4.35 21.00
C PRO A 19 0.99 -4.79 20.31
N PHE A 20 0.20 -3.80 19.85
CA PHE A 20 -0.93 -4.08 18.98
C PHE A 20 -0.46 -4.46 17.58
N ASP A 21 -1.31 -5.20 16.86
CA ASP A 21 -1.15 -5.34 15.42
C ASP A 21 -1.28 -3.97 14.74
N ILE A 22 -0.73 -3.87 13.54
CA ILE A 22 -0.65 -2.61 12.80
C ILE A 22 -2.01 -1.97 12.50
N TYR A 23 -3.08 -2.75 12.30
CA TYR A 23 -4.41 -2.19 12.03
C TYR A 23 -5.01 -1.59 13.29
N THR A 24 -4.90 -2.29 14.42
CA THR A 24 -5.33 -1.76 15.72
C THR A 24 -4.49 -0.54 16.11
N ASN A 25 -3.18 -0.56 15.84
CA ASN A 25 -2.28 0.56 16.06
C ASN A 25 -2.70 1.82 15.27
N LEU A 26 -2.97 1.66 13.97
CA LEU A 26 -3.48 2.73 13.10
C LEU A 26 -4.83 3.27 13.60
N THR A 27 -5.75 2.37 13.94
CA THR A 27 -7.08 2.70 14.46
C THR A 27 -7.00 3.54 15.75
N LEU A 28 -6.07 3.21 16.64
CA LEU A 28 -5.83 3.96 17.88
C LEU A 28 -5.23 5.35 17.60
N GLU A 29 -4.33 5.46 16.62
CA GLU A 29 -3.73 6.75 16.26
C GLU A 29 -4.76 7.69 15.58
N GLU A 30 -5.57 7.18 14.65
CA GLU A 30 -6.67 7.96 14.04
C GLU A 30 -7.69 8.42 15.09
N ALA A 31 -8.00 7.56 16.06
CA ALA A 31 -8.89 7.91 17.17
C ALA A 31 -8.28 9.00 18.06
N LEU A 32 -6.95 8.99 18.26
CA LEU A 32 -6.25 10.02 19.03
C LEU A 32 -6.32 11.38 18.33
N GLU A 33 -6.11 11.42 17.02
CA GLU A 33 -6.24 12.64 16.22
C GLU A 33 -7.66 13.22 16.28
N ARG A 34 -8.67 12.34 16.14
CA ARG A 34 -10.09 12.71 16.22
C ARG A 34 -10.56 13.00 17.64
N LYS A 35 -9.78 12.61 18.66
CA LYS A 35 -10.12 12.69 20.09
C LYS A 35 -11.36 11.87 20.44
N GLU A 36 -11.51 10.72 19.81
CA GLU A 36 -12.67 9.83 19.94
C GLU A 36 -12.31 8.52 20.63
N LYS A 37 -13.32 7.81 21.15
CA LYS A 37 -13.16 6.44 21.63
C LYS A 37 -13.30 5.48 20.46
N VAL A 38 -12.56 4.38 20.47
CA VAL A 38 -12.59 3.39 19.39
C VAL A 38 -12.67 1.96 19.92
N LYS A 39 -13.33 1.07 19.16
CA LYS A 39 -13.41 -0.34 19.50
C LYS A 39 -12.17 -1.07 18.99
N ILE A 40 -11.51 -1.80 19.87
CA ILE A 40 -10.35 -2.64 19.56
C ILE A 40 -10.60 -4.08 20.01
N LYS A 41 -9.87 -5.04 19.42
CA LYS A 41 -9.95 -6.45 19.82
C LYS A 41 -8.64 -6.91 20.44
N ILE A 42 -8.73 -7.57 21.60
CA ILE A 42 -7.60 -8.19 22.29
C ILE A 42 -8.03 -9.62 22.64
N ASN A 43 -7.28 -10.63 22.20
CA ASN A 43 -7.60 -12.06 22.42
C ASN A 43 -9.06 -12.41 22.07
N ASN A 44 -9.56 -11.85 20.96
CA ASN A 44 -10.93 -12.02 20.45
C ASN A 44 -12.05 -11.38 21.31
N GLU A 45 -11.71 -10.66 22.37
CA GLU A 45 -12.64 -9.84 23.15
C GLU A 45 -12.62 -8.39 22.68
N THR A 46 -13.77 -7.71 22.75
CA THR A 46 -13.89 -6.30 22.33
C THR A 46 -13.73 -5.37 23.52
N TYR A 47 -12.87 -4.38 23.35
CA TYR A 47 -12.63 -3.30 24.30
C TYR A 47 -12.98 -1.96 23.67
N LEU A 48 -13.50 -1.04 24.47
CA LEU A 48 -13.65 0.36 24.11
C LEU A 48 -12.42 1.12 24.61
N ALA A 49 -11.53 1.46 23.68
CA ALA A 49 -10.32 2.23 23.95
C ALA A 49 -10.64 3.72 24.04
N ASN A 50 -10.17 4.33 25.12
CA ASN A 50 -10.10 5.76 25.30
C ASN A 50 -8.63 6.19 25.23
N VAL A 51 -8.23 6.59 24.03
CA VAL A 51 -6.86 6.97 23.67
C VAL A 51 -6.34 8.19 24.42
N LEU A 52 -7.23 9.08 24.87
CA LEU A 52 -6.87 10.27 25.65
C LEU A 52 -6.50 9.91 27.10
N PHE A 53 -7.25 8.99 27.71
CA PHE A 53 -6.96 8.47 29.05
C PHE A 53 -6.04 7.26 29.05
N ARG A 54 -5.60 6.82 27.86
CA ARG A 54 -4.69 5.67 27.69
C ARG A 54 -5.23 4.40 28.36
N LYS A 55 -6.53 4.16 28.24
CA LYS A 55 -7.21 3.02 28.86
C LYS A 55 -8.16 2.33 27.89
N ALA A 56 -8.35 1.03 28.06
CA ALA A 56 -9.35 0.26 27.33
C ALA A 56 -10.19 -0.56 28.30
N ALA A 57 -11.51 -0.45 28.19
CA ALA A 57 -12.46 -1.17 29.04
C ALA A 57 -13.22 -2.22 28.24
N SER A 58 -13.41 -3.41 28.81
CA SER A 58 -14.27 -4.45 28.23
C SER A 58 -15.73 -3.98 28.15
N ALA A 59 -16.51 -4.58 27.26
CA ALA A 59 -17.92 -4.20 27.06
C ALA A 59 -18.77 -4.32 28.35
N ASP A 60 -18.39 -5.22 29.27
CA ASP A 60 -19.04 -5.41 30.57
C ASP A 60 -18.43 -4.54 31.70
N GLY A 61 -17.41 -3.74 31.40
CA GLY A 61 -16.72 -2.85 32.34
C GLY A 61 -15.89 -3.56 33.42
N ARG A 62 -15.79 -4.89 33.39
CA ARG A 62 -15.10 -5.68 34.44
C ARG A 62 -13.59 -5.70 34.30
N ARG A 63 -13.08 -5.47 33.09
CA ARG A 63 -11.65 -5.48 32.78
C ARG A 63 -11.27 -4.13 32.20
N GLU A 64 -10.23 -3.55 32.78
CA GLU A 64 -9.60 -2.34 32.29
C GLU A 64 -8.12 -2.63 32.04
N LEU A 65 -7.61 -2.12 30.92
CA LEU A 65 -6.23 -2.29 30.48
C LEU A 65 -5.60 -0.92 30.27
N GLU A 66 -4.35 -0.76 30.69
CA GLU A 66 -3.54 0.40 30.36
C GLU A 66 -3.04 0.28 28.92
N LEU A 67 -3.10 1.39 28.20
CA LEU A 67 -2.56 1.55 26.85
C LEU A 67 -1.30 2.41 26.93
N LEU A 68 -0.26 2.05 26.20
CA LEU A 68 0.94 2.87 26.08
C LEU A 68 1.14 3.28 24.64
N ARG A 69 1.19 4.59 24.41
CA ARG A 69 1.64 5.17 23.14
C ARG A 69 3.13 5.43 23.23
N LYS A 70 3.93 4.64 22.54
CA LYS A 70 5.38 4.80 22.48
C LYS A 70 5.76 5.54 21.20
N ASP A 71 6.34 6.72 21.34
CA ASP A 71 7.03 7.37 20.24
C ASP A 71 8.29 6.56 19.94
N LEU A 72 8.26 5.83 18.83
CA LEU A 72 9.44 5.22 18.28
C LEU A 72 10.28 6.37 17.70
N LYS A 73 11.53 6.47 18.14
CA LYS A 73 12.50 7.38 17.53
C LYS A 73 12.46 7.17 16.02
N ASP A 74 12.47 8.28 15.29
CA ASP A 74 12.28 8.39 13.85
C ASP A 74 13.36 7.63 13.05
N ASP A 75 13.23 6.31 13.03
CA ASP A 75 14.10 5.38 12.31
C ASP A 75 13.40 4.89 11.03
N THR A 76 12.30 5.55 10.64
CA THR A 76 11.78 5.54 9.27
C THR A 76 11.70 6.97 8.78
N ALA A 77 12.86 7.63 8.72
CA ALA A 77 13.00 8.87 7.99
C ALA A 77 12.22 8.77 6.67
N LEU A 78 11.33 9.74 6.43
CA LEU A 78 10.66 9.86 5.15
C LEU A 78 11.73 9.89 4.05
N PRO A 79 11.45 9.33 2.85
CA PRO A 79 12.46 9.27 1.82
C PRO A 79 12.99 10.67 1.52
N GLY A 80 14.31 10.85 1.52
CA GLY A 80 14.93 12.18 1.39
C GLY A 80 14.64 12.87 0.06
N HIS A 81 14.10 12.15 -0.93
CA HIS A 81 13.66 12.68 -2.21
C HIS A 81 12.19 13.16 -2.21
N TRP A 82 11.47 13.05 -1.09
CA TRP A 82 10.11 13.56 -0.98
C TRP A 82 10.08 15.08 -0.89
N ASP A 83 9.12 15.67 -1.60
CA ASP A 83 8.83 17.09 -1.56
C ASP A 83 8.08 17.46 -0.27
N ASP A 84 8.17 18.73 0.12
CA ASP A 84 7.41 19.25 1.26
C ASP A 84 5.89 19.20 0.98
N MET A 85 5.19 18.41 1.79
CA MET A 85 3.74 18.25 1.69
C MET A 85 2.95 19.41 2.33
N LYS A 86 3.61 20.40 2.95
CA LYS A 86 2.98 21.60 3.54
C LYS A 86 1.84 21.30 4.53
N GLY A 87 1.92 20.16 5.21
CA GLY A 87 0.92 19.70 6.17
C GLY A 87 -0.13 18.73 5.61
N ASP A 88 -0.17 18.49 4.30
CA ASP A 88 -1.05 17.48 3.69
C ASP A 88 -0.66 16.06 4.16
N LEU A 89 -1.66 15.19 4.34
CA LEU A 89 -1.46 13.78 4.72
C LEU A 89 -1.09 12.91 3.51
N VAL A 90 -1.72 13.20 2.37
CA VAL A 90 -1.45 12.58 1.07
C VAL A 90 -1.34 13.66 0.01
N LYS A 91 -0.36 13.51 -0.88
CA LYS A 91 -0.19 14.42 -2.01
C LYS A 91 0.50 13.73 -3.19
N LEU A 92 0.10 14.13 -4.39
CA LEU A 92 0.72 13.68 -5.63
C LEU A 92 1.62 14.79 -6.15
N PHE A 93 2.85 14.43 -6.51
CA PHE A 93 3.84 15.34 -7.05
C PHE A 93 4.17 14.94 -8.48
N PRO A 94 3.77 15.74 -9.48
CA PRO A 94 4.14 15.49 -10.87
C PRO A 94 5.66 15.50 -11.03
N LEU A 95 6.19 14.41 -11.57
CA LEU A 95 7.60 14.33 -11.90
C LEU A 95 7.91 15.19 -13.11
N THR A 96 9.02 15.91 -13.05
CA THR A 96 9.51 16.67 -14.20
C THR A 96 9.95 15.72 -15.30
N VAL A 97 9.39 15.87 -16.50
CA VAL A 97 9.74 15.06 -17.68
C VAL A 97 11.25 15.13 -17.93
N GLY A 98 11.89 13.98 -18.07
CA GLY A 98 13.33 13.88 -18.26
C GLY A 98 14.18 14.06 -17.00
N SER A 99 13.58 14.16 -15.80
CA SER A 99 14.34 13.99 -14.55
C SER A 99 14.86 12.54 -14.44
N LYS A 100 15.83 12.29 -13.54
CA LYS A 100 16.32 10.93 -13.30
C LYS A 100 15.17 10.01 -12.84
N GLU A 101 14.41 10.45 -11.85
CA GLU A 101 13.27 9.71 -11.29
C GLU A 101 12.20 9.39 -12.34
N TYR A 102 11.87 10.35 -13.21
CA TYR A 102 10.94 10.14 -14.33
C TYR A 102 11.47 9.05 -15.27
N ARG A 103 12.75 9.14 -15.67
CA ARG A 103 13.37 8.18 -16.59
C ARG A 103 13.46 6.78 -15.98
N ASP A 104 13.70 6.67 -14.69
CA ASP A 104 13.76 5.39 -13.99
C ASP A 104 12.38 4.68 -14.07
N VAL A 105 11.28 5.41 -13.79
CA VAL A 105 9.91 4.88 -13.91
C VAL A 105 9.55 4.57 -15.37
N GLU A 106 9.90 5.45 -16.30
CA GLU A 106 9.66 5.24 -17.73
C GLU A 106 10.42 4.02 -18.28
N THR A 107 11.63 3.78 -17.80
CA THR A 107 12.44 2.61 -18.18
C THR A 107 11.76 1.32 -17.73
N GLU A 108 11.29 1.26 -16.48
CA GLU A 108 10.57 0.07 -15.99
C GLU A 108 9.24 -0.13 -16.72
N LEU A 109 8.53 0.96 -17.03
CA LEU A 109 7.28 0.92 -17.76
C LEU A 109 7.45 0.40 -19.20
N THR A 110 8.60 0.68 -19.83
CA THR A 110 8.88 0.32 -21.24
C THR A 110 9.73 -0.96 -21.38
N ARG A 111 10.20 -1.53 -20.26
CA ARG A 111 11.14 -2.66 -20.20
C ARG A 111 10.72 -3.90 -21.01
N THR A 112 9.42 -4.14 -21.13
CA THR A 112 8.85 -5.30 -21.86
C THR A 112 8.36 -4.94 -23.26
N GLY A 113 8.73 -3.77 -23.79
CA GLY A 113 8.34 -3.31 -25.13
C GLY A 113 7.00 -2.58 -25.18
N LEU A 114 6.41 -2.24 -24.03
CA LEU A 114 5.26 -1.35 -23.98
C LEU A 114 5.65 0.04 -24.52
N ILE A 115 4.83 0.60 -25.41
CA ILE A 115 5.01 1.96 -25.95
C ILE A 115 3.85 2.83 -25.44
N PRO A 116 3.97 3.40 -24.22
CA PRO A 116 2.91 4.18 -23.61
C PRO A 116 2.91 5.63 -24.12
N ASN A 117 1.71 6.18 -24.34
CA ASN A 117 1.52 7.62 -24.47
C ASN A 117 1.39 8.24 -23.07
N ILE A 118 2.51 8.47 -22.38
CA ILE A 118 2.53 8.99 -21.01
C ILE A 118 2.04 10.44 -20.99
N ILE A 119 1.06 10.73 -20.14
CA ILE A 119 0.56 12.08 -19.86
C ILE A 119 1.26 12.64 -18.62
N SER A 120 1.30 11.85 -17.55
CA SER A 120 1.93 12.21 -16.28
C SER A 120 2.48 10.98 -15.57
N ILE A 121 3.54 11.20 -14.82
CA ILE A 121 4.00 10.32 -13.74
C ILE A 121 3.99 11.18 -12.49
N GLU A 122 3.27 10.75 -11.47
CA GLU A 122 3.11 11.48 -10.22
C GLU A 122 3.59 10.61 -9.07
N ARG A 123 4.57 11.10 -8.30
CA ARG A 123 4.98 10.44 -7.07
C ARG A 123 3.89 10.63 -6.03
N VAL A 124 3.41 9.52 -5.47
CA VAL A 124 2.47 9.54 -4.37
C VAL A 124 3.27 9.64 -3.08
N GLN A 125 2.96 10.65 -2.27
CA GLN A 125 3.51 10.81 -0.94
C GLN A 125 2.37 10.68 0.07
N ASN A 126 2.33 9.54 0.75
CA ASN A 126 1.40 9.29 1.85
C ASN A 126 2.21 8.82 3.06
N LYS A 127 2.33 9.69 4.07
CA LYS A 127 3.16 9.44 5.27
C LYS A 127 2.71 8.19 6.02
N THR A 128 1.41 8.08 6.27
CA THR A 128 0.82 6.99 7.06
C THR A 128 1.03 5.64 6.37
N LEU A 129 0.74 5.56 5.06
CA LEU A 129 0.97 4.33 4.29
C LEU A 129 2.46 3.98 4.21
N TRP A 130 3.33 4.96 3.99
CA TRP A 130 4.77 4.72 3.93
C TRP A 130 5.32 4.17 5.24
N GLN A 131 4.94 4.76 6.37
CA GLN A 131 5.38 4.31 7.68
C GLN A 131 4.86 2.90 7.99
N SER A 132 3.59 2.63 7.68
CA SER A 132 2.97 1.31 7.85
C SER A 132 3.67 0.24 6.99
N TYR A 133 3.95 0.57 5.74
CA TYR A 133 4.72 -0.25 4.81
C TYR A 133 6.12 -0.55 5.33
N GLN A 134 6.85 0.47 5.80
CA GLN A 134 8.21 0.31 6.32
C GLN A 134 8.24 -0.52 7.61
N LEU A 135 7.22 -0.44 8.47
CA LEU A 135 7.10 -1.30 9.64
C LEU A 135 6.92 -2.76 9.23
N MET A 136 6.00 -3.04 8.29
CA MET A 136 5.79 -4.39 7.76
C MET A 136 7.06 -4.94 7.10
N LYS A 137 7.80 -4.10 6.37
CA LYS A 137 9.07 -4.47 5.75
C LYS A 137 10.07 -4.95 6.81
N LYS A 138 10.29 -4.18 7.87
CA LYS A 138 11.18 -4.55 8.99
C LYS A 138 10.72 -5.86 9.64
N GLN A 139 9.42 -6.06 9.83
CA GLN A 139 8.86 -7.30 10.38
C GLN A 139 9.16 -8.50 9.47
N LEU A 140 8.98 -8.38 8.16
CA LEU A 140 9.30 -9.46 7.21
C LEU A 140 10.79 -9.76 7.15
N GLU A 141 11.66 -8.75 7.27
CA GLU A 141 13.10 -8.96 7.29
C GLU A 141 13.54 -9.81 8.49
N VAL A 142 12.96 -9.55 9.67
CA VAL A 142 13.18 -10.38 10.87
C VAL A 142 12.58 -11.77 10.70
N LYS A 143 11.34 -11.86 10.23
CA LYS A 143 10.62 -13.13 10.04
C LYS A 143 11.36 -14.06 9.08
N ASN A 144 11.74 -13.53 7.90
CA ASN A 144 12.30 -14.31 6.81
C ASN A 144 13.83 -14.43 6.88
N LYS A 145 14.47 -13.66 7.77
CA LYS A 145 15.93 -13.66 8.00
C LYS A 145 16.71 -13.25 6.74
N HIS A 146 16.12 -12.43 5.90
CA HIS A 146 16.74 -11.82 4.73
C HIS A 146 16.04 -10.52 4.34
N THR A 147 16.69 -9.70 3.52
CA THR A 147 16.18 -8.38 3.08
C THR A 147 15.52 -8.39 1.70
N ASN A 148 15.57 -9.52 0.98
CA ASN A 148 14.97 -9.67 -0.35
C ASN A 148 13.44 -9.92 -0.30
N ASN A 149 12.70 -9.04 0.37
CA ASN A 149 11.24 -9.16 0.53
C ASN A 149 10.45 -8.25 -0.40
N GLU A 150 11.10 -7.28 -1.06
CA GLU A 150 10.45 -6.21 -1.80
C GLU A 150 10.62 -6.38 -3.32
N LYS A 151 9.56 -6.11 -4.07
CA LYS A 151 9.59 -5.93 -5.52
C LYS A 151 8.86 -4.65 -5.92
N LEU A 152 9.32 -4.02 -6.98
CA LEU A 152 8.57 -3.00 -7.69
C LEU A 152 7.69 -3.67 -8.75
N LEU A 153 6.38 -3.46 -8.68
CA LEU A 153 5.38 -4.14 -9.52
C LEU A 153 4.29 -3.17 -9.98
N PHE A 154 3.54 -3.57 -11.01
CA PHE A 154 2.50 -2.75 -11.62
C PHE A 154 1.09 -3.16 -11.18
N HIS A 155 0.20 -2.18 -11.01
CA HIS A 155 -1.22 -2.40 -10.72
C HIS A 155 -2.10 -1.49 -11.57
N GLY A 156 -2.79 -2.04 -12.57
CA GLY A 156 -3.77 -1.31 -13.38
C GLY A 156 -5.11 -1.16 -12.65
N THR A 157 -5.72 0.01 -12.71
CA THR A 157 -7.03 0.24 -12.07
C THR A 157 -7.90 1.24 -12.85
N GLY A 158 -9.16 1.38 -12.45
CA GLY A 158 -10.08 2.37 -13.00
C GLY A 158 -9.98 3.72 -12.29
N ALA A 159 -10.35 4.81 -12.97
CA ALA A 159 -10.28 6.18 -12.45
C ALA A 159 -11.01 6.38 -11.10
N LYS A 160 -12.10 5.63 -10.86
CA LYS A 160 -12.90 5.73 -9.63
C LYS A 160 -12.17 5.23 -8.38
N SER A 161 -11.12 4.42 -8.53
CA SER A 161 -10.38 3.82 -7.41
C SER A 161 -9.16 4.64 -7.00
N ILE A 162 -8.80 5.69 -7.75
CA ILE A 162 -7.54 6.43 -7.58
C ILE A 162 -7.50 7.17 -6.25
N ASP A 163 -8.52 7.96 -5.95
CA ASP A 163 -8.58 8.70 -4.68
C ASP A 163 -8.56 7.74 -3.49
N LEU A 164 -9.25 6.61 -3.62
CA LEU A 164 -9.27 5.58 -2.58
C LEU A 164 -7.87 4.98 -2.37
N ILE A 165 -7.18 4.56 -3.43
CA ILE A 165 -5.84 3.95 -3.33
C ILE A 165 -4.82 4.96 -2.82
N ASN A 166 -4.88 6.22 -3.26
CA ASN A 166 -3.96 7.26 -2.78
C ASN A 166 -4.12 7.49 -1.26
N ASN A 167 -5.36 7.51 -0.75
CA ASN A 167 -5.64 7.78 0.66
C ASN A 167 -5.43 6.54 1.55
N GLN A 168 -5.89 5.38 1.10
CA GLN A 168 -6.04 4.18 1.95
C GLN A 168 -5.16 3.01 1.51
N GLY A 169 -4.43 3.12 0.40
CA GLY A 169 -3.63 2.03 -0.15
C GLY A 169 -4.47 0.99 -0.89
N PHE A 170 -3.85 -0.15 -1.17
CA PHE A 170 -4.51 -1.25 -1.87
C PHE A 170 -5.35 -2.07 -0.89
N ASN A 171 -6.63 -2.24 -1.17
CA ASN A 171 -7.56 -2.92 -0.28
C ASN A 171 -8.08 -4.22 -0.90
N ARG A 172 -7.79 -5.35 -0.24
CA ARG A 172 -8.20 -6.69 -0.69
C ARG A 172 -9.73 -6.90 -0.69
N GLY A 173 -10.49 -6.06 -0.01
CA GLY A 173 -11.96 -6.07 -0.04
C GLY A 173 -12.54 -5.83 -1.43
N TYR A 174 -11.75 -5.30 -2.37
CA TYR A 174 -12.10 -5.18 -3.79
C TYR A 174 -11.63 -6.35 -4.66
N ALA A 175 -11.04 -7.39 -4.06
CA ALA A 175 -10.61 -8.58 -4.77
C ALA A 175 -11.78 -9.24 -5.52
N GLY A 176 -11.49 -9.83 -6.68
CA GLY A 176 -12.49 -10.53 -7.50
C GLY A 176 -13.24 -9.65 -8.51
N ALA A 177 -13.11 -8.31 -8.45
CA ALA A 177 -13.70 -7.41 -9.45
C ALA A 177 -13.27 -7.73 -10.90
N HIS A 178 -12.10 -8.34 -11.07
CA HIS A 178 -11.52 -8.75 -12.36
C HIS A 178 -11.07 -10.22 -12.36
N GLY A 179 -11.69 -11.05 -11.51
CA GLY A 179 -11.29 -12.44 -11.26
C GLY A 179 -10.24 -12.58 -10.16
N ALA A 180 -10.33 -13.66 -9.39
CA ALA A 180 -9.44 -13.95 -8.24
C ALA A 180 -8.83 -15.36 -8.38
N MET A 181 -8.11 -15.62 -9.47
CA MET A 181 -7.62 -16.95 -9.82
C MET A 181 -6.62 -17.52 -8.82
N TYR A 182 -5.80 -16.66 -8.19
CA TYR A 182 -4.72 -17.07 -7.30
C TYR A 182 -4.99 -16.72 -5.82
N GLY A 183 -6.18 -16.18 -5.53
CA GLY A 183 -6.61 -15.80 -4.18
C GLY A 183 -7.33 -14.45 -4.13
N ASN A 184 -8.05 -14.21 -3.04
CA ASN A 184 -8.80 -13.00 -2.75
C ASN A 184 -7.90 -11.95 -2.09
N GLY A 185 -6.93 -11.46 -2.85
CA GLY A 185 -5.99 -10.43 -2.42
C GLY A 185 -5.82 -9.32 -3.47
N SER A 186 -4.85 -8.44 -3.24
CA SER A 186 -4.46 -7.39 -4.18
C SER A 186 -3.42 -7.92 -5.17
N TYR A 187 -3.68 -7.74 -6.47
CA TYR A 187 -2.89 -8.32 -7.56
C TYR A 187 -1.88 -7.32 -8.12
N PHE A 188 -0.66 -7.79 -8.37
CA PHE A 188 0.44 -6.98 -8.91
C PHE A 188 1.16 -7.74 -10.01
N ALA A 189 1.40 -7.09 -11.14
CA ALA A 189 2.04 -7.68 -12.31
C ALA A 189 3.52 -7.30 -12.41
N VAL A 190 4.35 -8.25 -12.83
CA VAL A 190 5.76 -8.01 -13.17
C VAL A 190 5.89 -7.26 -14.50
N ASP A 191 5.01 -7.57 -15.46
CA ASP A 191 4.96 -6.92 -16.76
C ASP A 191 3.94 -5.75 -16.75
N PRO A 192 4.37 -4.51 -17.03
CA PRO A 192 3.46 -3.38 -17.12
C PRO A 192 2.38 -3.56 -18.21
N ALA A 193 2.65 -4.28 -19.29
CA ALA A 193 1.70 -4.51 -20.36
C ALA A 193 0.47 -5.30 -19.87
N TYR A 194 0.63 -6.19 -18.89
CA TYR A 194 -0.47 -6.93 -18.28
C TYR A 194 -1.43 -5.98 -17.56
N SER A 195 -0.89 -5.12 -16.69
CA SER A 195 -1.65 -4.09 -15.97
C SER A 195 -2.30 -3.09 -16.91
N ALA A 196 -1.56 -2.63 -17.92
CA ALA A 196 -2.05 -1.68 -18.90
C ALA A 196 -3.18 -2.30 -19.74
N GLY A 197 -3.01 -3.50 -20.30
CA GLY A 197 -3.95 -4.12 -21.23
C GLY A 197 -5.28 -4.53 -20.59
N GLY A 198 -5.23 -5.25 -19.48
CA GLY A 198 -6.40 -5.91 -18.90
C GLY A 198 -7.14 -5.13 -17.81
N TYR A 199 -6.46 -4.22 -17.10
CA TYR A 199 -6.95 -3.73 -15.80
C TYR A 199 -7.01 -2.20 -15.70
N ALA A 200 -6.09 -1.48 -16.35
CA ALA A 200 -6.12 -0.02 -16.41
C ALA A 200 -7.27 0.45 -17.33
N LYS A 201 -8.47 0.59 -16.77
CA LYS A 201 -9.67 0.95 -17.55
C LYS A 201 -9.60 2.41 -18.00
N PRO A 202 -9.80 2.72 -19.30
CA PRO A 202 -9.84 4.10 -19.77
C PRO A 202 -11.04 4.84 -19.16
N ASP A 203 -10.85 6.09 -18.79
CA ASP A 203 -11.93 7.00 -18.42
C ASP A 203 -12.60 7.63 -19.66
N ILE A 204 -13.49 8.60 -19.43
CA ILE A 204 -14.19 9.32 -20.50
C ILE A 204 -13.24 10.08 -21.44
N LYS A 205 -12.04 10.44 -20.99
CA LYS A 205 -10.99 11.11 -21.78
C LYS A 205 -10.02 10.10 -22.40
N GLN A 206 -10.32 8.81 -22.34
CA GLN A 206 -9.43 7.71 -22.76
C GLN A 206 -8.12 7.63 -21.96
N HIS A 207 -8.08 8.20 -20.75
CA HIS A 207 -6.91 8.11 -19.87
C HIS A 207 -6.97 6.80 -19.08
N LYS A 208 -5.90 6.03 -19.14
CA LYS A 208 -5.67 4.80 -18.38
C LYS A 208 -4.71 5.10 -17.23
N ARG A 209 -4.94 4.46 -16.09
CA ARG A 209 -4.16 4.70 -14.87
C ARG A 209 -3.63 3.39 -14.31
N MET A 210 -2.36 3.41 -13.94
CA MET A 210 -1.70 2.28 -13.29
C MET A 210 -0.73 2.79 -12.24
N TYR A 211 -0.59 2.03 -11.17
CA TYR A 211 0.44 2.27 -10.17
C TYR A 211 1.70 1.50 -10.49
N PHE A 212 2.84 2.11 -10.23
CA PHE A 212 4.11 1.44 -10.01
C PHE A 212 4.36 1.46 -8.50
N ALA A 213 4.31 0.29 -7.87
CA ALA A 213 4.16 0.14 -6.43
C ALA A 213 5.30 -0.70 -5.85
N ARG A 214 5.70 -0.39 -4.61
CA ARG A 214 6.55 -1.26 -3.81
C ARG A 214 5.68 -2.32 -3.15
N VAL A 215 6.03 -3.58 -3.32
CA VAL A 215 5.23 -4.72 -2.84
C VAL A 215 6.13 -5.66 -2.05
N LEU A 216 5.74 -5.94 -0.81
CA LEU A 216 6.39 -6.88 0.09
C LEU A 216 5.92 -8.30 -0.22
N VAL A 217 6.51 -8.90 -1.25
CA VAL A 217 6.21 -10.27 -1.69
C VAL A 217 6.77 -11.33 -0.74
N GLY A 218 7.84 -11.02 0.00
CA GLY A 218 8.49 -11.94 0.94
C GLY A 218 8.81 -13.30 0.32
N ASP A 219 8.67 -14.38 1.10
CA ASP A 219 8.65 -15.71 0.52
C ASP A 219 7.23 -16.04 0.07
N TYR A 220 7.12 -16.55 -1.15
CA TYR A 220 5.86 -16.79 -1.82
C TYR A 220 5.75 -18.22 -2.33
N THR A 221 4.52 -18.65 -2.58
CA THR A 221 4.20 -19.95 -3.17
C THR A 221 3.07 -19.85 -4.19
N THR A 222 2.68 -20.94 -4.84
CA THR A 222 1.61 -20.93 -5.84
C THR A 222 0.26 -20.63 -5.20
N GLY A 223 -0.44 -19.62 -5.75
CA GLY A 223 -1.77 -19.24 -5.32
C GLY A 223 -2.87 -20.10 -5.95
N ARG A 224 -4.05 -20.10 -5.32
CA ARG A 224 -5.24 -20.82 -5.81
C ARG A 224 -6.50 -20.01 -5.53
N ASN A 225 -7.53 -20.25 -6.34
CA ASN A 225 -8.82 -19.60 -6.17
C ASN A 225 -9.40 -19.91 -4.77
N GLY A 226 -10.05 -18.92 -4.16
CA GLY A 226 -10.69 -19.05 -2.86
C GLY A 226 -9.77 -18.83 -1.65
N MET A 227 -8.46 -18.70 -1.83
CA MET A 227 -7.55 -18.34 -0.73
C MET A 227 -7.88 -16.94 -0.21
N ILE A 228 -7.99 -16.76 1.11
CA ILE A 228 -8.15 -15.45 1.76
C ILE A 228 -6.90 -15.01 2.53
N THR A 229 -5.90 -15.90 2.59
CA THR A 229 -4.59 -15.72 3.21
C THR A 229 -3.60 -16.66 2.51
N PRO A 230 -2.28 -16.38 2.51
CA PRO A 230 -1.30 -17.33 2.00
C PRO A 230 -1.33 -18.65 2.78
N PRO A 231 -0.92 -19.77 2.16
CA PRO A 231 -0.87 -21.07 2.83
C PRO A 231 0.27 -21.13 3.87
N ALA A 232 0.20 -22.11 4.76
CA ALA A 232 1.25 -22.39 5.74
C ALA A 232 2.50 -23.01 5.06
N ARG A 233 3.69 -22.74 5.61
CA ARG A 233 4.99 -23.22 5.08
C ARG A 233 5.31 -24.68 5.40
N GLY A 234 4.45 -25.37 6.16
CA GLY A 234 4.60 -26.80 6.46
C GLY A 234 5.46 -27.12 7.68
N SER A 235 5.84 -26.13 8.49
CA SER A 235 6.65 -26.29 9.71
C SER A 235 5.88 -26.90 10.92
N GLY A 236 4.65 -27.37 10.72
CA GLY A 236 3.75 -27.83 11.79
C GLY A 236 3.08 -26.70 12.58
N ASN A 237 3.57 -25.45 12.45
CA ASN A 237 2.92 -24.25 12.96
C ASN A 237 2.00 -23.64 11.90
N VAL A 238 0.69 -23.64 12.14
CA VAL A 238 -0.31 -23.10 11.20
C VAL A 238 -0.21 -21.57 11.05
N ALA A 239 0.37 -20.88 12.03
CA ALA A 239 0.59 -19.43 11.96
C ALA A 239 1.81 -19.04 11.11
N ASP A 240 2.67 -20.01 10.73
CA ASP A 240 3.83 -19.77 9.88
C ASP A 240 3.43 -19.82 8.40
N LEU A 241 2.88 -18.69 7.93
CA LEU A 241 2.39 -18.52 6.57
C LEU A 241 3.49 -18.03 5.62
N TYR A 242 3.35 -18.34 4.34
CA TYR A 242 4.00 -17.56 3.28
C TYR A 242 3.54 -16.09 3.35
N ASP A 243 4.29 -15.18 2.74
CA ASP A 243 4.01 -13.75 2.80
C ASP A 243 3.11 -13.30 1.65
N SER A 244 3.24 -13.95 0.50
CA SER A 244 2.37 -13.74 -0.64
C SER A 244 2.17 -15.04 -1.42
N VAL A 245 1.36 -14.98 -2.48
CA VAL A 245 1.30 -16.04 -3.48
C VAL A 245 1.59 -15.51 -4.86
N ALA A 246 1.92 -16.40 -5.79
CA ALA A 246 2.18 -16.10 -7.19
C ALA A 246 1.44 -17.06 -8.12
N ASP A 247 1.36 -16.70 -9.40
CA ASP A 247 0.84 -17.59 -10.45
C ASP A 247 1.75 -18.80 -10.68
N ASN A 248 3.07 -18.60 -10.61
CA ASN A 248 4.10 -19.62 -10.74
C ASN A 248 5.32 -19.27 -9.89
N THR A 249 5.93 -20.24 -9.19
CA THR A 249 7.06 -19.97 -8.29
C THR A 249 8.40 -19.83 -9.01
N ALA A 250 8.58 -20.53 -10.13
CA ALA A 250 9.86 -20.54 -10.87
C ALA A 250 10.08 -19.24 -11.66
N ASN A 251 9.03 -18.71 -12.26
CA ASN A 251 9.04 -17.46 -13.01
C ASN A 251 7.66 -16.78 -12.83
N PRO A 252 7.48 -16.02 -11.74
CA PRO A 252 6.21 -15.37 -11.42
C PRO A 252 5.95 -14.20 -12.36
N ALA A 253 4.76 -14.15 -12.95
CA ALA A 253 4.28 -12.97 -13.68
C ALA A 253 3.35 -12.11 -12.81
N ILE A 254 2.72 -12.72 -11.80
CA ILE A 254 1.73 -12.08 -10.93
C ILE A 254 2.04 -12.44 -9.48
N PHE A 255 1.95 -11.44 -8.61
CA PHE A 255 1.94 -11.62 -7.17
C PHE A 255 0.60 -11.18 -6.58
N VAL A 256 0.16 -11.88 -5.53
CA VAL A 256 -1.03 -11.54 -4.77
C VAL A 256 -0.68 -11.45 -3.29
N VAL A 257 -0.94 -10.29 -2.69
CA VAL A 257 -0.77 -10.03 -1.26
C VAL A 257 -2.12 -9.92 -0.58
N PHE A 258 -2.20 -10.33 0.69
CA PHE A 258 -3.45 -10.46 1.44
C PHE A 258 -3.52 -9.53 2.65
N ASN A 259 -2.54 -8.64 2.79
CA ASN A 259 -2.51 -7.62 3.82
C ASN A 259 -2.36 -6.24 3.15
N ASP A 260 -3.24 -5.30 3.49
CA ASP A 260 -3.41 -4.04 2.76
C ASP A 260 -2.18 -3.11 2.88
N ILE A 261 -1.37 -3.29 3.93
CA ILE A 261 -0.12 -2.53 4.12
C ILE A 261 1.11 -3.19 3.48
N GLN A 262 0.99 -4.36 2.83
CA GLN A 262 2.12 -5.00 2.13
C GLN A 262 2.49 -4.29 0.82
N ALA A 263 1.72 -3.29 0.39
CA ALA A 263 1.98 -2.56 -0.84
C ALA A 263 1.85 -1.05 -0.63
N TYR A 264 2.84 -0.31 -1.13
CA TYR A 264 2.85 1.14 -1.15
C TYR A 264 2.70 1.63 -2.61
N PRO A 265 1.66 2.41 -2.95
CA PRO A 265 1.54 3.02 -4.26
C PRO A 265 2.59 4.13 -4.37
N GLU A 266 3.69 3.90 -5.10
CA GLU A 266 4.81 4.86 -5.14
C GLU A 266 4.64 5.89 -6.25
N TYR A 267 4.21 5.45 -7.44
CA TYR A 267 3.93 6.33 -8.56
C TYR A 267 2.57 6.02 -9.17
N LEU A 268 1.82 7.06 -9.49
CA LEU A 268 0.64 6.99 -10.35
C LEU A 268 1.06 7.40 -11.78
N ILE A 269 0.88 6.49 -12.73
CA ILE A 269 1.17 6.72 -14.14
C ILE A 269 -0.15 6.88 -14.88
N THR A 270 -0.32 8.01 -15.56
CA THR A 270 -1.48 8.26 -16.43
C THR A 270 -1.03 8.23 -17.89
N CYS A 271 -1.60 7.35 -18.69
CA CYS A 271 -1.33 7.22 -20.12
C CYS A 271 -2.61 7.35 -20.94
N CYS A 272 -2.48 7.75 -22.21
CA CYS A 272 -3.59 7.64 -23.16
C CYS A 272 -3.63 6.28 -23.84
N LYS A 273 -4.84 5.85 -24.20
CA LYS A 273 -5.05 4.65 -25.01
C LYS A 273 -4.33 4.80 -26.36
N THR A 274 -3.56 3.78 -26.75
CA THR A 274 -2.85 3.71 -28.03
C THR A 274 -3.85 3.90 -29.19
N GLY A 275 -3.53 4.80 -30.12
CA GLY A 275 -4.41 5.17 -31.25
C GLY A 275 -5.08 6.56 -31.14
N VAL A 276 -4.95 7.24 -30.00
CA VAL A 276 -5.43 8.61 -29.80
C VAL A 276 -4.28 9.60 -30.08
N LEU A 277 -4.48 10.56 -31.00
CA LEU A 277 -3.49 11.59 -31.34
C LEU A 277 -3.32 12.56 -30.16
N ILE A 278 -2.08 12.78 -29.71
CA ILE A 278 -1.77 13.91 -28.82
C ILE A 278 -1.65 15.15 -29.72
N VAL A 279 -2.66 16.02 -29.71
CA VAL A 279 -2.50 17.36 -30.29
C VAL A 279 -1.63 18.15 -29.31
N LYS A 280 -0.34 18.32 -29.64
CA LYS A 280 0.53 19.25 -28.90
C LYS A 280 -0.05 20.67 -29.05
N ALA A 281 -0.76 21.14 -28.03
CA ALA A 281 -1.19 22.53 -27.96
C ALA A 281 0.05 23.43 -27.97
N ARG A 282 0.09 24.42 -28.87
CA ARG A 282 1.13 25.45 -28.88
C ARG A 282 1.09 26.19 -27.55
N CYS A 283 2.23 26.21 -26.86
CA CYS A 283 2.40 26.81 -25.56
C CYS A 283 2.33 28.34 -25.68
N VAL A 284 1.32 28.94 -25.04
CA VAL A 284 1.33 30.36 -24.67
C VAL A 284 0.93 30.36 -23.19
N THR A 285 1.92 30.50 -22.31
CA THR A 285 1.88 30.41 -20.82
C THR A 285 2.07 29.02 -20.20
N GLN A 286 2.64 29.03 -19.00
CA GLN A 286 3.45 28.01 -18.32
C GLN A 286 2.69 26.77 -17.81
N SER A 287 1.60 26.38 -18.47
CA SER A 287 0.81 25.20 -18.12
C SER A 287 0.28 24.51 -19.39
N CYS A 288 1.02 23.51 -19.88
CA CYS A 288 0.54 22.67 -20.98
C CYS A 288 -0.41 21.60 -20.43
N VAL A 289 -1.69 21.69 -20.82
CA VAL A 289 -2.66 20.60 -20.61
C VAL A 289 -2.64 19.73 -21.88
N CYS A 290 -2.08 18.53 -21.80
CA CYS A 290 -2.24 17.53 -22.85
C CYS A 290 -3.68 17.00 -22.81
N LEU A 291 -4.42 17.21 -23.89
CA LEU A 291 -5.74 16.64 -24.10
C LEU A 291 -5.61 15.47 -25.07
N CYS A 292 -6.14 14.32 -24.68
CA CYS A 292 -6.35 13.19 -25.57
C CYS A 292 -7.73 13.34 -26.21
N VAL A 293 -7.76 13.39 -27.54
CA VAL A 293 -8.95 13.68 -28.35
C VAL A 293 -9.35 12.42 -29.13
#